data_AF-A0A699T726-F1
#
_entry.id   AF-A0A699T726-F1
#
_cell.length_a   1.000
_cell.length_b   1.000
_cell.length_c   1.000
_cell.angle_alpha   90.00
_cell.angle_beta   90.00
_cell.angle_gamma   90.00
#
_symmetry.space_group_name_H-M   'P 1'
#
loop_
_entity.id
_entity.type
_entity.pdbx_description
1 polymer ?
#
loop_
_entity_poly.entity_id
_entity_poly.type
_entity_poly.pdbx_seq_one_letter_code
_entity_poly.pdbx_strand_id
1 'polypeptide(L)'
;LEFTVLSLVIVVRTSAKVMLKYGVTHRFATVYHPQTSGHVEVSNRGLKRILERTVGENRASWSDKLDDALWAFRTALKTPIGCTPYKLVYGKACHLPIELEHKAYCALKHANFDLQTAGDHRKVQLLN
;
A
#
# COMPACT_ATOMS: atom_id res chain seq x y z
N LEU A 1 19.03 -21.22 26.41
CA LEU A 1 18.84 -19.85 26.96
C LEU A 1 20.00 -18.91 26.58
N GLU A 2 21.27 -19.32 26.74
CA GLU A 2 22.43 -18.45 26.46
C GLU A 2 22.60 -18.05 24.98
N PHE A 3 22.29 -18.94 24.02
CA PHE A 3 22.41 -18.65 22.58
C PHE A 3 21.43 -17.58 22.07
N THR A 4 20.22 -17.51 22.64
CA THR A 4 19.21 -16.52 22.26
C THR A 4 19.55 -15.15 22.85
N VAL A 5 20.09 -15.11 24.07
CA VAL A 5 20.54 -13.88 24.74
C VAL A 5 21.77 -13.29 24.04
N LEU A 6 22.72 -14.14 23.64
CA LEU A 6 23.90 -13.70 22.90
C LEU A 6 23.53 -13.13 21.51
N SER A 7 22.62 -13.80 20.79
CA SER A 7 22.09 -13.31 19.51
C SER A 7 21.39 -11.96 19.64
N LEU A 8 20.58 -11.76 20.69
CA LEU A 8 19.90 -10.50 20.96
C LEU A 8 20.90 -9.37 21.30
N VAL A 9 21.90 -9.65 22.14
CA VAL A 9 22.95 -8.68 22.51
C VAL A 9 23.80 -8.29 21.30
N ILE A 10 24.13 -9.23 20.42
CA ILE A 10 24.85 -8.95 19.17
C ILE A 10 24.02 -8.04 18.26
N VAL A 11 22.74 -8.33 18.04
CA VAL A 11 21.83 -7.50 17.22
C VAL A 11 21.67 -6.08 17.79
N VAL A 12 21.58 -5.94 19.11
CA VAL A 12 21.49 -4.62 19.76
C VAL A 12 22.81 -3.85 19.65
N ARG A 13 23.97 -4.51 19.77
CA ARG A 13 25.28 -3.87 19.65
C ARG A 13 25.64 -3.49 18.21
N THR A 14 25.27 -4.30 17.23
CA THR A 14 25.50 -3.97 15.82
C THR A 14 24.59 -2.84 15.35
N SER A 15 23.32 -2.83 15.77
CA SER A 15 22.38 -1.75 15.44
C SER A 15 22.80 -0.39 16.04
N ALA A 16 23.32 -0.36 17.27
CA ALA A 16 23.84 0.87 17.87
C ALA A 16 25.00 1.50 17.07
N LYS A 17 25.92 0.68 16.54
CA LYS A 17 27.02 1.15 15.68
C LYS A 17 26.51 1.75 14.37
N VAL A 18 25.51 1.12 13.76
CA VAL A 18 24.89 1.59 12.52
C VAL A 18 24.14 2.91 12.76
N MET A 19 23.36 2.99 13.84
CA MET A 19 22.61 4.20 14.21
C MET A 19 23.55 5.39 14.44
N LEU A 20 24.67 5.20 15.13
CA LEU A 20 25.68 6.23 15.32
C LEU A 20 26.30 6.69 13.98
N LYS A 21 26.59 5.76 13.07
CA LYS A 21 27.17 6.07 11.75
C LYS A 21 26.25 6.96 10.90
N TYR A 22 24.94 6.76 10.98
CA TYR A 22 23.96 7.53 10.21
C TYR A 22 23.29 8.67 11.00
N GLY A 23 23.79 8.98 12.20
CA GLY A 23 23.24 10.05 13.05
C GLY A 23 21.81 9.80 13.54
N VAL A 24 21.36 8.54 13.58
CA VAL A 24 20.00 8.16 13.99
C VAL A 24 19.95 8.07 15.51
N THR A 25 19.11 8.89 16.15
CA THR A 25 18.83 8.78 17.58
C THR A 25 17.85 7.64 17.84
N HIS A 26 18.30 6.60 18.55
CA HIS A 26 17.44 5.49 18.92
C HIS A 26 16.52 5.87 20.09
N ARG A 27 15.20 5.71 19.93
CA ARG A 27 14.21 5.89 21.00
C ARG A 27 13.69 4.52 21.44
N PHE A 28 13.98 4.15 22.69
CA PHE A 28 13.45 2.92 23.28
C PHE A 28 12.04 3.16 23.85
N ALA A 29 11.17 2.17 23.70
CA ALA A 29 9.98 2.02 24.53
C ALA A 29 10.34 1.13 25.72
N THR A 30 9.96 1.53 26.93
CA THR A 30 10.10 0.68 28.12
C THR A 30 9.02 -0.39 28.13
N VAL A 31 9.34 -1.61 28.58
CA VAL A 31 8.44 -2.78 28.60
C VAL A 31 7.07 -2.49 29.21
N TYR A 32 7.02 -1.62 30.23
CA TYR A 32 5.79 -1.27 30.95
C TYR A 32 5.10 0.01 30.43
N HIS A 33 5.62 0.63 29.37
CA HIS A 33 5.09 1.89 28.83
C HIS A 33 5.29 2.04 27.31
N PRO A 34 4.49 1.33 26.50
CA PRO A 34 4.64 1.30 25.04
C PRO A 34 4.09 2.55 24.31
N GLN A 35 4.02 3.72 24.96
CA GLN A 35 3.34 4.91 24.43
C GLN A 35 3.81 5.36 23.04
N THR A 36 5.03 5.01 22.63
CA THR A 36 5.62 5.48 21.38
C THR A 36 5.25 4.63 20.15
N SER A 37 4.81 3.37 20.30
CA SER A 37 4.65 2.42 19.18
C SER A 37 3.22 2.24 18.65
N GLY A 38 2.21 2.91 19.22
CA GLY A 38 0.80 2.65 18.89
C GLY A 38 0.47 2.76 17.38
N HIS A 39 1.00 3.78 16.70
CA HIS A 39 0.82 3.96 15.24
C HIS A 39 1.45 2.83 14.42
N VAL A 40 2.64 2.38 14.85
CA VAL A 40 3.36 1.26 14.22
C VAL A 40 2.59 -0.05 14.45
N GLU A 41 2.06 -0.27 15.64
CA GLU A 41 1.26 -1.45 15.97
C GLU A 41 -0.05 -1.53 15.18
N VAL A 42 -0.76 -0.40 15.03
CA VAL A 42 -1.99 -0.33 14.21
C VAL A 42 -1.66 -0.61 12.74
N SER A 43 -0.58 -0.03 12.24
CA SER A 43 -0.14 -0.23 10.85
C SER A 43 0.29 -1.69 10.60
N ASN A 44 1.07 -2.27 11.51
CA ASN A 44 1.51 -3.66 11.45
C ASN A 44 0.33 -4.63 11.53
N ARG A 45 -0.68 -4.36 12.37
CA ARG A 45 -1.92 -5.14 12.40
C ARG A 45 -2.66 -5.09 11.07
N GLY A 46 -2.72 -3.93 10.43
CA GLY A 46 -3.32 -3.77 9.11
C GLY A 46 -2.59 -4.57 8.02
N LEU A 47 -1.25 -4.48 7.97
CA LEU A 47 -0.42 -5.24 7.04
C LEU A 47 -0.54 -6.75 7.25
N LYS A 48 -0.50 -7.19 8.51
CA LYS A 48 -0.65 -8.60 8.87
C LYS A 48 -1.99 -9.16 8.37
N ARG A 49 -3.10 -8.43 8.52
CA ARG A 49 -4.41 -8.85 7.99
C ARG A 49 -4.44 -8.98 6.47
N ILE A 50 -3.74 -8.09 5.75
CA ILE A 50 -3.64 -8.17 4.28
C ILE A 50 -2.85 -9.40 3.88
N LEU A 51 -1.69 -9.62 4.51
CA LEU A 51 -0.85 -10.80 4.28
C LEU A 51 -1.57 -12.11 4.61
N GLU A 52 -2.29 -12.17 5.73
CA GLU A 52 -3.07 -13.36 6.11
C GLU A 52 -4.11 -13.73 5.04
N ARG A 53 -4.71 -12.72 4.38
CA ARG A 53 -5.67 -12.95 3.29
C ARG A 53 -5.00 -13.33 1.98
N THR A 54 -3.86 -12.75 1.63
CA THR A 54 -3.19 -13.02 0.36
C THR A 54 -2.43 -14.34 0.39
N VAL A 55 -1.79 -14.69 1.51
CA VAL A 55 -0.95 -15.87 1.67
C VAL A 55 -1.78 -17.16 1.77
N GLY A 56 -2.99 -17.08 2.32
CA GLY A 56 -3.88 -18.24 2.45
C GLY A 56 -3.29 -19.33 3.33
N GLU A 57 -3.40 -20.59 2.91
CA GLU A 57 -2.93 -21.76 3.68
C GLU A 57 -1.40 -21.89 3.69
N ASN A 58 -0.71 -21.49 2.63
CA ASN A 58 0.74 -21.64 2.51
C ASN A 58 1.49 -20.46 3.12
N ARG A 59 1.62 -20.45 4.45
CA ARG A 59 2.30 -19.39 5.22
C ARG A 59 3.79 -19.18 4.88
N ALA A 60 4.42 -20.08 4.14
CA ALA A 60 5.83 -19.97 3.77
C ALA A 60 6.11 -18.95 2.65
N SER A 61 5.12 -18.64 1.81
CA SER A 61 5.27 -17.71 0.66
C SER A 61 4.91 -16.25 0.99
N TRP A 62 4.99 -15.86 2.27
CA TRP A 62 4.63 -14.51 2.71
C TRP A 62 5.55 -13.43 2.14
N SER A 63 6.84 -13.75 1.93
CA SER A 63 7.82 -12.83 1.36
C SER A 63 7.45 -12.42 -0.06
N ASP A 64 6.98 -13.37 -0.86
CA ASP A 64 6.69 -13.17 -2.27
C ASP A 64 5.44 -12.28 -2.46
N LYS A 65 4.53 -12.32 -1.49
CA LYS A 65 3.30 -11.51 -1.45
C LYS A 65 3.45 -10.21 -0.66
N LEU A 66 4.64 -9.92 -0.14
CA LEU A 66 4.87 -8.76 0.70
C LEU A 66 4.75 -7.46 -0.10
N ASP A 67 5.25 -7.43 -1.34
CA ASP A 67 5.18 -6.23 -2.17
C ASP A 67 3.74 -5.87 -2.51
N ASP A 68 2.94 -6.86 -2.93
CA ASP A 68 1.50 -6.71 -3.19
C ASP A 68 0.75 -6.23 -1.93
N ALA A 69 1.07 -6.80 -0.77
CA ALA A 69 0.44 -6.40 0.49
C ALA A 69 0.80 -4.97 0.89
N LEU A 70 2.05 -4.55 0.69
CA LEU A 70 2.50 -3.17 0.90
C LEU A 70 1.82 -2.21 -0.06
N TRP A 71 1.68 -2.60 -1.34
CA TRP A 71 0.99 -1.82 -2.34
C TRP A 71 -0.48 -1.60 -1.97
N ALA A 72 -1.20 -2.67 -1.62
CA ALA A 72 -2.59 -2.60 -1.16
C ALA A 72 -2.71 -1.72 0.10
N PHE A 73 -1.78 -1.83 1.04
CA PHE A 73 -1.79 -1.02 2.26
C PHE A 73 -1.59 0.48 1.98
N ARG A 74 -0.69 0.82 1.04
CA ARG A 74 -0.36 2.21 0.67
C ARG A 74 -1.48 2.89 -0.12
N THR A 75 -2.22 2.12 -0.92
CA THR A 75 -3.29 2.62 -1.80
C THR A 75 -4.67 2.60 -1.13
N ALA A 76 -4.86 1.80 -0.08
CA ALA A 76 -6.13 1.78 0.66
C ALA A 76 -6.38 3.09 1.44
N LEU A 77 -7.59 3.63 1.32
CA LEU A 77 -8.06 4.77 2.10
C LEU A 77 -8.07 4.42 3.59
N LYS A 78 -7.43 5.25 4.43
CA LYS A 78 -7.47 5.10 5.88
C LYS A 78 -8.50 6.06 6.46
N THR A 79 -9.62 5.53 6.95
CA THR A 79 -10.71 6.32 7.55
C THR A 79 -10.26 7.33 8.61
N PRO A 80 -9.32 7.02 9.54
CA PRO A 80 -8.87 8.00 10.54
C PRO A 80 -8.12 9.20 9.94
N ILE A 81 -7.50 9.03 8.77
CA ILE A 81 -6.66 10.05 8.10
C ILE A 81 -7.45 10.74 6.97
N GLY A 82 -8.50 10.09 6.45
CA GLY A 82 -9.29 10.57 5.33
C GLY A 82 -8.57 10.51 3.97
N CYS A 83 -7.37 9.92 3.91
CA CYS A 83 -6.61 9.76 2.67
C CYS A 83 -5.80 8.46 2.65
N THR A 84 -5.15 8.19 1.52
CA THR A 84 -4.27 7.03 1.36
C THR A 84 -2.86 7.37 1.88
N PRO A 85 -2.13 6.42 2.50
CA PRO A 85 -0.75 6.65 2.90
C PRO A 85 0.14 7.11 1.74
N TYR A 86 -0.12 6.62 0.52
CA TYR A 86 0.58 7.06 -0.69
C TYR A 86 0.41 8.58 -0.93
N LYS A 87 -0.83 9.09 -0.81
CA LYS A 87 -1.13 10.51 -0.98
C LYS A 87 -0.43 11.37 0.08
N LEU A 88 -0.29 10.87 1.30
CA LEU A 88 0.41 11.57 2.37
C LEU A 88 1.91 11.74 2.07
N VAL A 89 2.55 10.73 1.47
CA VAL A 89 4.00 10.75 1.18
C VAL A 89 4.32 11.54 -0.09
N TYR A 90 3.54 11.34 -1.16
CA TYR A 90 3.86 11.89 -2.48
C TYR A 90 3.02 13.10 -2.88
N GLY A 91 2.03 13.48 -2.07
CA GLY A 91 1.10 14.58 -2.36
C GLY A 91 0.12 14.32 -3.51
N LYS A 92 0.17 13.16 -4.17
CA LYS A 92 -0.67 12.78 -5.32
C LYS A 92 -1.53 11.56 -5.00
N ALA A 93 -2.72 11.49 -5.58
CA ALA A 93 -3.54 10.28 -5.51
C ALA A 93 -2.83 9.14 -6.26
N CYS A 94 -2.86 7.94 -5.69
CA CYS A 94 -2.47 6.74 -6.43
C CYS A 94 -3.55 6.44 -7.47
N HIS A 95 -3.18 6.37 -8.75
CA HIS A 95 -4.07 5.85 -9.77
C HIS A 95 -3.86 4.34 -9.83
N LEU A 96 -4.83 3.58 -9.32
CA LEU A 96 -4.79 2.14 -9.46
C LEU A 96 -4.90 1.78 -10.96
N PRO A 97 -4.19 0.75 -11.46
CA PRO A 97 -4.35 0.27 -12.83
C PRO A 97 -5.83 -0.02 -13.17
N ILE A 98 -6.59 -0.62 -12.25
CA ILE A 98 -8.02 -0.88 -12.43
C ILE A 98 -8.86 0.41 -12.56
N GLU A 99 -8.49 1.48 -11.86
CA GLU A 99 -9.20 2.77 -11.99
C GLU A 99 -8.89 3.43 -13.33
N LEU A 100 -7.66 3.28 -13.84
CA LEU A 100 -7.26 3.75 -15.17
C LEU A 100 -7.95 2.93 -16.27
N GLU A 101 -7.97 1.60 -16.15
CA GLU A 101 -8.64 0.70 -17.08
C GLU A 101 -10.15 0.96 -17.13
N HIS A 102 -10.80 1.12 -15.97
CA HIS A 102 -12.23 1.45 -15.92
C HIS A 102 -12.51 2.82 -16.54
N LYS A 103 -11.70 3.85 -16.25
CA LYS A 103 -11.85 5.19 -16.87
C LYS A 103 -11.62 5.14 -18.38
N ALA A 104 -10.60 4.41 -18.84
CA ALA A 104 -10.31 4.22 -20.26
C ALA A 104 -11.45 3.46 -20.97
N TYR A 105 -11.98 2.41 -20.35
CA TYR A 105 -13.13 1.66 -20.85
C TYR A 105 -14.38 2.55 -20.94
N CYS A 106 -14.68 3.33 -19.91
CA CYS A 106 -15.80 4.28 -19.92
C CYS A 106 -15.65 5.32 -21.03
N ALA A 107 -14.46 5.89 -21.21
CA ALA A 107 -14.18 6.85 -22.28
C ALA A 107 -14.33 6.22 -23.68
N LEU A 108 -13.82 5.01 -23.87
CA LEU A 108 -13.93 4.27 -25.13
C LEU A 108 -15.39 3.91 -25.46
N LYS A 109 -16.16 3.49 -24.46
CA LYS A 109 -17.60 3.23 -24.62
C LYS A 109 -18.33 4.50 -25.02
N HIS A 110 -18.04 5.64 -24.40
CA HIS A 110 -18.65 6.92 -24.73
C HIS A 110 -18.31 7.37 -26.16
N ALA A 111 -17.04 7.29 -26.56
CA ALA A 111 -16.60 7.61 -27.92
C ALA A 111 -17.27 6.73 -28.99
N ASN A 112 -17.49 5.44 -28.70
CA ASN A 112 -18.21 4.54 -29.60
C ASN A 112 -19.70 4.92 -29.75
N PHE A 113 -20.35 5.37 -28.67
CA PHE A 113 -21.72 5.87 -28.73
C PHE A 113 -21.81 7.16 -29.56
N ASP A 114 -20.88 8.09 -29.37
CA ASP A 114 -20.84 9.35 -30.13
C ASP A 114 -20.61 9.10 -31.62
N LEU A 115 -19.74 8.14 -31.98
CA LEU A 115 -19.48 7.75 -33.36
C LEU A 115 -20.72 7.15 -34.05
N GLN A 116 -21.45 6.27 -33.36
CA GLN A 116 -22.69 5.69 -33.89
C GLN A 116 -23.75 6.77 -34.11
N THR A 117 -23.94 7.64 -33.12
CA THR A 117 -24.88 8.78 -33.20
C THR A 117 -24.54 9.70 -34.36
N ALA A 118 -23.25 10.02 -34.57
CA ALA A 118 -22.79 10.82 -35.69
C ALA A 118 -22.96 10.12 -37.05
N GLY A 119 -22.77 8.80 -37.09
CA GLY A 119 -22.99 7.98 -38.29
C GLY A 119 -24.46 7.93 -38.70
N ASP A 120 -25.36 7.75 -37.75
CA ASP A 120 -26.81 7.72 -37.99
C ASP A 120 -27.32 9.10 -38.43
N HIS A 121 -26.84 10.18 -37.80
CA HIS A 121 -27.17 11.54 -38.22
C HIS A 121 -26.70 11.83 -39.66
N ARG A 122 -25.48 11.40 -40.03
CA ARG A 122 -24.99 11.51 -41.42
C ARG A 122 -25.83 10.71 -42.40
N LYS A 123 -26.27 9.50 -42.04
CA LYS A 123 -27.18 8.70 -42.89
C LYS A 123 -28.51 9.42 -43.12
N VAL A 124 -29.10 9.99 -42.07
CA VAL A 124 -30.35 10.76 -42.19
C VAL A 124 -30.17 12.00 -43.08
N GLN A 125 -29.02 12.68 -43.02
CA GLN A 125 -28.71 13.81 -43.90
C GLN A 125 -28.48 13.43 -45.37
N LEU A 126 -28.02 12.20 -45.65
CA LEU A 126 -27.80 11.72 -47.02
C LEU A 126 -29.06 11.10 -47.65
N LEU A 127 -30.06 10.75 -46.84
CA LEU A 127 -31.33 10.15 -47.27
C LEU A 127 -32.47 11.19 -47.43
N ASN A 128 -32.19 12.47 -47.20
CA ASN A 128 -33.09 13.62 -47.43
C ASN A 128 -32.66 14.43 -48.65
#